data_AF-A0A975JJP0-F1
#
_entry.id   AF-A0A975JJP0-F1
#
_cell.length_a   1.000
_cell.length_b   1.000
_cell.length_c   1.000
_cell.angle_alpha   90.00
_cell.angle_beta   90.00
_cell.angle_gamma   90.00
#
_symmetry.space_group_name_H-M   'P 1'
#
loop_
_entity.id
_entity.type
_entity.pdbx_description
1 polymer ?
#
loop_
_entity_poly.entity_id
_entity_poly.type
_entity_poly.pdbx_seq_one_letter_code
_entity_poly.pdbx_strand_id
1 'polypeptide(L)'
;MKRVALTIAAACLLVPAHLAAQDDGVVIVTASRSDRSNYEFYDDDQSAIGLTRTADYFVKPLFVNSDSRDAGERRRELLAMLRATIERAPGAGIALVAGSYSLQPVTLENYEELPIGYGGRPDTSRVQIFARIPVRGSNQRARDADKQIEAFAKSIPATGRSFIETGSTSLAITNPDQYRLEVVKTVAEEAKRYAAQFGSDYGVEIQGLDSELYWQQASETEVFLYIDHSFVIRPK
;
A
#
# COMPACT_ATOMS: atom_id res chain seq x y z
N MET A 1 60.92 -40.57 8.61
CA MET A 1 59.69 -40.25 9.39
C MET A 1 59.61 -38.73 9.49
N LYS A 2 59.06 -38.03 8.50
CA LYS A 2 57.65 -37.57 8.39
C LYS A 2 57.15 -36.86 9.66
N ARG A 3 57.03 -35.52 9.58
CA ARG A 3 55.77 -34.75 9.74
C ARG A 3 56.03 -33.26 9.50
N VAL A 4 55.63 -32.81 8.32
CA VAL A 4 55.45 -31.39 7.95
C VAL A 4 54.08 -30.98 8.51
N ALA A 5 54.03 -29.96 9.36
CA ALA A 5 52.80 -29.37 9.85
C ALA A 5 52.39 -28.24 8.89
N LEU A 6 51.24 -28.42 8.24
CA LEU A 6 50.61 -27.50 7.31
C LEU A 6 49.61 -26.64 8.10
N THR A 7 49.91 -25.37 8.33
CA THR A 7 49.00 -24.40 8.94
C THR A 7 48.18 -23.74 7.84
N ILE A 8 46.90 -24.12 7.71
CA ILE A 8 45.94 -23.47 6.81
C ILE A 8 45.33 -22.27 7.55
N ALA A 9 45.62 -21.07 7.07
CA ALA A 9 44.96 -19.84 7.49
C ALA A 9 43.57 -19.76 6.84
N ALA A 10 42.52 -19.76 7.67
CA ALA A 10 41.16 -19.51 7.24
C ALA A 10 40.93 -17.98 7.13
N ALA A 11 40.97 -17.46 5.90
CA ALA A 11 40.55 -16.10 5.59
C ALA A 11 39.02 -16.07 5.46
N CYS A 12 38.32 -15.57 6.48
CA CYS A 12 36.91 -15.25 6.40
C CYS A 12 36.72 -14.03 5.50
N LEU A 13 36.29 -14.27 4.26
CA LEU A 13 35.76 -13.25 3.37
C LEU A 13 34.48 -12.68 3.98
N LEU A 14 34.55 -11.44 4.45
CA LEU A 14 33.41 -10.58 4.76
C LEU A 14 32.68 -10.28 3.43
N VAL A 15 31.72 -11.14 3.09
CA VAL A 15 30.72 -10.79 2.07
C VAL A 15 29.81 -9.75 2.71
N PRO A 16 29.66 -8.54 2.14
CA PRO A 16 28.66 -7.61 2.61
C PRO A 16 27.31 -8.28 2.39
N ALA A 17 26.60 -8.55 3.48
CA ALA A 17 25.20 -8.93 3.41
C ALA A 17 24.47 -7.79 2.72
N HIS A 18 24.09 -8.00 1.46
CA HIS A 18 23.07 -7.19 0.83
C HIS A 18 21.83 -7.34 1.72
N LEU A 19 21.53 -6.29 2.50
CA LEU A 19 20.20 -6.08 3.05
C LEU A 19 19.26 -6.04 1.84
N ALA A 20 18.73 -7.20 1.48
CA ALA A 20 17.54 -7.27 0.67
C ALA A 20 16.49 -6.47 1.43
N ALA A 21 16.08 -5.35 0.85
CA ALA A 21 14.95 -4.57 1.33
C ALA A 21 13.82 -5.56 1.62
N GLN A 22 13.41 -5.63 2.89
CA GLN A 22 12.21 -6.38 3.23
C GLN A 22 11.09 -5.79 2.39
N ASP A 23 10.29 -6.69 1.83
CA ASP A 23 9.09 -6.41 1.09
C ASP A 23 8.15 -5.61 2.01
N ASP A 24 8.28 -4.28 2.02
CA ASP A 24 7.55 -3.35 2.88
C ASP A 24 6.10 -3.20 2.38
N GLY A 25 5.39 -4.33 2.20
CA GLY A 25 4.08 -4.46 1.55
C GLY A 25 3.14 -3.29 1.85
N VAL A 26 3.17 -2.27 0.99
CA VAL A 26 2.30 -1.10 1.11
C VAL A 26 0.98 -1.47 0.48
N VAL A 27 -0.08 -1.34 1.25
CA VAL A 27 -1.43 -1.61 0.80
C VAL A 27 -2.17 -0.30 0.58
N ILE A 28 -2.73 -0.13 -0.62
CA ILE A 28 -3.59 1.01 -0.93
C ILE A 28 -4.99 0.73 -0.44
N VAL A 29 -5.48 1.58 0.45
CA VAL A 29 -6.85 1.62 0.96
C VAL A 29 -7.77 2.29 -0.08
N THR A 30 -7.72 1.80 -1.32
CA THR A 30 -8.78 1.86 -2.34
C THR A 30 -9.38 0.48 -2.58
N ALA A 31 -8.59 -0.56 -2.29
CA ALA A 31 -8.98 -1.95 -2.32
C ALA A 31 -9.26 -2.33 -0.87
N SER A 32 -10.52 -2.17 -0.50
CA SER A 32 -11.12 -2.99 0.53
C SER A 32 -10.70 -4.46 0.30
N ARG A 33 -10.15 -5.11 1.33
CA ARG A 33 -10.33 -6.57 1.46
C ARG A 33 -11.77 -6.91 1.87
N SER A 34 -12.69 -5.94 1.88
CA SER A 34 -14.12 -6.19 1.86
C SER A 34 -14.48 -6.90 0.56
N ASP A 35 -15.12 -8.06 0.67
CA ASP A 35 -15.83 -8.67 -0.45
C ASP A 35 -16.68 -7.58 -1.13
N ARG A 36 -16.41 -7.36 -2.42
CA ARG A 36 -16.94 -6.25 -3.22
C ARG A 36 -18.34 -6.62 -3.69
N SER A 37 -19.26 -6.85 -2.77
CA SER A 37 -20.66 -7.16 -3.07
C SER A 37 -21.70 -6.36 -2.30
N ASN A 38 -21.37 -5.60 -1.25
CA ASN A 38 -22.38 -4.81 -0.55
C ASN A 38 -21.92 -3.37 -0.26
N TYR A 39 -22.54 -2.40 -0.94
CA TYR A 39 -22.46 -0.98 -0.64
C TYR A 39 -23.76 -0.59 0.08
N GLU A 40 -24.02 -1.23 1.21
CA GLU A 40 -25.10 -0.85 2.11
C GLU A 40 -24.50 -0.10 3.30
N PHE A 41 -25.05 1.08 3.54
CA PHE A 41 -24.61 2.08 4.52
C PHE A 41 -24.81 1.62 5.99
N TYR A 42 -25.17 0.36 6.23
CA TYR A 42 -25.25 -0.33 7.51
C TYR A 42 -25.08 -1.83 7.26
N ASP A 43 -23.86 -2.31 7.14
CA ASP A 43 -23.59 -3.75 7.12
C ASP A 43 -23.54 -4.23 8.58
N ASP A 44 -24.51 -5.06 8.98
CA ASP A 44 -24.58 -5.70 10.31
C ASP A 44 -23.38 -6.63 10.58
N ASP A 45 -22.57 -6.91 9.54
CA ASP A 45 -21.34 -7.72 9.60
C ASP A 45 -20.08 -6.89 9.93
N GLN A 46 -20.18 -5.59 10.21
CA GLN A 46 -19.05 -4.85 10.74
C GLN A 46 -18.67 -5.36 12.12
N SER A 47 -17.53 -6.03 12.20
CA SER A 47 -16.89 -6.26 13.48
C SER A 47 -16.56 -4.92 14.14
N ALA A 48 -17.38 -4.53 15.13
CA ALA A 48 -17.28 -3.23 15.80
C ALA A 48 -15.97 -3.05 16.60
N ILE A 49 -15.16 -4.11 16.74
CA ILE A 49 -13.96 -4.14 17.55
C ILE A 49 -12.74 -4.32 16.65
N GLY A 50 -11.90 -3.29 16.62
CA GLY A 50 -10.68 -3.25 15.82
C GLY A 50 -9.73 -2.17 16.30
N LEU A 51 -8.82 -1.76 15.42
CA LEU A 51 -7.76 -0.81 15.71
C LEU A 51 -7.75 0.31 14.68
N THR A 52 -7.94 1.55 15.13
CA THR A 52 -7.77 2.73 14.27
C THR A 52 -6.30 3.16 14.25
N ARG A 53 -5.78 3.41 13.05
CA ARG A 53 -4.41 3.89 12.80
C ARG A 53 -4.43 5.05 11.82
N THR A 54 -3.55 6.02 12.03
CA THR A 54 -3.24 7.00 10.99
C THR A 54 -2.60 6.27 9.80
N ALA A 55 -3.06 6.55 8.59
CA ALA A 55 -2.44 6.04 7.38
C ALA A 55 -1.02 6.61 7.23
N ASP A 56 -0.14 5.87 6.56
CA ASP A 56 1.23 6.34 6.31
C ASP A 56 1.27 7.36 5.17
N TYR A 57 0.43 7.15 4.15
CA TYR A 57 0.43 7.96 2.93
C TYR A 57 -0.97 8.28 2.42
N PHE A 58 -1.11 9.46 1.83
CA PHE A 58 -2.06 9.70 0.75
C PHE A 58 -1.47 9.13 -0.53
N VAL A 59 -2.30 8.45 -1.32
CA VAL A 59 -1.90 7.83 -2.57
C VAL A 59 -2.91 8.17 -3.66
N LYS A 60 -2.42 8.55 -4.85
CA LYS A 60 -3.25 8.85 -6.02
C LYS A 60 -2.66 8.11 -7.23
N PRO A 61 -3.45 7.34 -7.98
CA PRO A 61 -2.97 6.67 -9.18
C PRO A 61 -2.69 7.71 -10.27
N LEU A 62 -1.54 7.55 -10.92
CA LEU A 62 -1.14 8.28 -12.12
C LEU A 62 -1.11 7.30 -13.29
N PHE A 63 -1.77 7.67 -14.38
CA PHE A 63 -1.78 6.91 -15.62
C PHE A 63 -0.97 7.69 -16.65
N VAL A 64 0.22 7.21 -16.96
CA VAL A 64 1.05 7.75 -18.04
C VAL A 64 0.60 7.10 -19.34
N ASN A 65 -0.01 7.89 -20.22
CA ASN A 65 -0.60 7.42 -21.48
C ASN A 65 0.19 7.95 -22.68
N SER A 66 0.13 7.23 -23.80
CA SER A 66 0.45 7.78 -25.14
C SER A 66 -0.57 7.28 -26.16
N ASP A 67 -1.08 8.21 -26.98
CA ASP A 67 -2.06 7.95 -28.05
C ASP A 67 -1.42 7.89 -29.45
N SER A 68 -0.09 7.77 -29.53
CA SER A 68 0.59 7.71 -30.82
C SER A 68 0.17 6.50 -31.64
N ARG A 69 0.00 6.73 -32.96
CA ARG A 69 -0.56 5.70 -33.87
C ARG A 69 0.42 4.55 -34.06
N ASP A 70 1.70 4.88 -34.25
CA ASP A 70 2.77 3.89 -34.33
C ASP A 70 3.09 3.33 -32.94
N ALA A 71 3.16 2.01 -32.83
CA ALA A 71 3.38 1.34 -31.55
C ALA A 71 4.79 1.61 -30.97
N GLY A 72 5.80 1.73 -31.84
CA GLY A 72 7.16 2.03 -31.44
C GLY A 72 7.29 3.46 -30.91
N GLU A 73 6.73 4.42 -31.63
CA GLU A 73 6.62 5.82 -31.21
C GLU A 73 5.85 5.96 -29.91
N ARG A 74 4.69 5.30 -29.80
CA ARG A 74 3.88 5.28 -28.58
C ARG A 74 4.65 4.79 -27.36
N ARG A 75 5.41 3.70 -27.49
CA ARG A 75 6.28 3.21 -26.40
C ARG A 75 7.38 4.23 -26.06
N ARG A 76 8.06 4.80 -27.05
CA ARG A 76 9.15 5.77 -26.82
C ARG A 76 8.66 7.02 -26.09
N GLU A 77 7.55 7.59 -26.55
CA GLU A 77 6.96 8.78 -25.93
C GLU A 77 6.50 8.51 -24.50
N LEU A 78 5.84 7.36 -24.28
CA LEU A 78 5.38 6.95 -22.96
C LEU A 78 6.56 6.83 -21.98
N LEU A 79 7.61 6.11 -22.36
CA LEU A 79 8.78 5.92 -21.50
C LEU A 79 9.53 7.23 -21.24
N ALA A 80 9.61 8.11 -22.24
CA ALA A 80 10.21 9.43 -22.07
C ALA A 80 9.41 10.30 -21.08
N MET A 81 8.07 10.28 -21.15
CA MET A 81 7.22 11.00 -20.19
C MET A 81 7.30 10.38 -18.79
N LEU A 82 7.34 9.06 -18.69
CA LEU A 82 7.52 8.34 -17.42
C LEU A 82 8.86 8.71 -16.77
N ARG A 83 9.95 8.71 -17.54
CA ARG A 83 11.26 9.18 -17.08
C ARG A 83 11.20 10.62 -16.57
N ALA A 84 10.60 11.52 -17.33
CA ALA A 84 10.44 12.93 -16.95
C ALA A 84 9.63 13.10 -15.65
N THR A 85 8.67 12.19 -15.40
CA THR A 85 7.87 12.12 -14.17
C THR A 85 8.74 11.69 -12.99
N ILE A 86 9.54 10.65 -13.15
CA ILE A 86 10.46 10.13 -12.11
C ILE A 86 11.48 11.19 -11.71
N GLU A 87 12.10 11.87 -12.67
CA GLU A 87 13.11 12.90 -12.42
C GLU A 87 12.56 14.11 -11.64
N ARG A 88 11.27 14.43 -11.79
CA ARG A 88 10.64 15.60 -11.16
C ARG A 88 9.99 15.30 -9.80
N ALA A 89 9.63 14.04 -9.54
CA ALA A 89 8.88 13.67 -8.34
C ALA A 89 9.58 14.07 -7.01
N PRO A 90 10.91 13.89 -6.84
CA PRO A 90 11.59 14.30 -5.62
C PRO A 90 11.48 15.81 -5.34
N GLY A 91 11.58 16.64 -6.40
CA GLY A 91 11.44 18.10 -6.28
C GLY A 91 10.04 18.56 -5.87
N ALA A 92 9.02 17.72 -6.12
CA ALA A 92 7.65 17.94 -5.68
C ALA A 92 7.34 17.28 -4.32
N GLY A 93 8.31 16.63 -3.67
CA GLY A 93 8.09 15.89 -2.42
C GLY A 93 7.19 14.66 -2.58
N ILE A 94 7.16 14.08 -3.77
CA ILE A 94 6.33 12.92 -4.13
C ILE A 94 7.23 11.70 -4.33
N ALA A 95 6.84 10.58 -3.72
CA ALA A 95 7.44 9.28 -4.04
C ALA A 95 6.53 8.55 -5.05
N LEU A 96 7.15 7.82 -5.97
CA LEU A 96 6.44 7.02 -6.97
C LEU A 96 6.59 5.54 -6.65
N VAL A 97 5.49 4.81 -6.72
CA VAL A 97 5.46 3.35 -6.53
C VAL A 97 4.58 2.68 -7.59
N ALA A 98 4.81 1.41 -7.88
CA ALA A 98 4.01 0.62 -8.82
C ALA A 98 3.84 -0.82 -8.32
N GLY A 99 2.76 -1.47 -8.74
CA GLY A 99 2.42 -2.83 -8.33
C GLY A 99 0.95 -2.95 -7.95
N SER A 100 0.51 -4.19 -7.69
CA SER A 100 -0.87 -4.51 -7.30
C SER A 100 -0.97 -5.09 -5.89
N TYR A 101 -0.04 -5.98 -5.53
CA TYR A 101 0.02 -6.63 -4.20
C TYR A 101 1.15 -6.09 -3.33
N SER A 102 2.32 -5.87 -3.92
CA SER A 102 3.45 -5.20 -3.30
C SER A 102 3.80 -3.98 -4.14
N LEU A 103 3.74 -2.80 -3.52
CA LEU A 103 4.12 -1.55 -4.18
C LEU A 103 5.63 -1.37 -4.09
N GLN A 104 6.28 -1.40 -5.23
CA GLN A 104 7.73 -1.20 -5.35
C GLN A 104 8.04 0.22 -5.79
N PRO A 105 9.15 0.83 -5.31
CA PRO A 105 9.59 2.14 -5.78
C PRO A 105 9.77 2.15 -7.30
N VAL A 106 9.30 3.22 -7.96
CA VAL A 106 9.56 3.44 -9.39
C VAL A 106 10.79 4.33 -9.55
N THR A 107 11.81 3.82 -10.24
CA THR A 107 13.12 4.46 -10.37
C THR A 107 13.62 4.42 -11.81
N LEU A 108 14.71 5.14 -12.10
CA LEU A 108 15.31 5.15 -13.44
C LEU A 108 15.91 3.79 -13.83
N GLU A 109 16.13 2.92 -12.86
CA GLU A 109 16.67 1.57 -13.06
C GLU A 109 15.59 0.55 -13.46
N ASN A 110 14.33 0.74 -13.03
CA ASN A 110 13.27 -0.27 -13.22
C ASN A 110 12.08 0.20 -14.08
N TYR A 111 11.98 1.49 -14.43
CA TYR A 111 10.78 2.04 -15.08
C TYR A 111 10.45 1.41 -16.45
N GLU A 112 11.45 0.86 -17.17
CA GLU A 112 11.25 0.21 -18.46
C GLU A 112 10.64 -1.20 -18.36
N GLU A 113 10.71 -1.79 -17.17
CA GLU A 113 10.18 -3.12 -16.84
C GLU A 113 8.72 -3.06 -16.36
N LEU A 114 8.20 -1.85 -16.11
CA LEU A 114 6.82 -1.67 -15.68
C LEU A 114 5.84 -2.20 -16.73
N PRO A 115 4.75 -2.86 -16.30
CA PRO A 115 3.77 -3.42 -17.20
C PRO A 115 3.08 -2.31 -18.01
N ILE A 116 3.18 -2.41 -19.33
CA ILE A 116 2.44 -1.53 -20.25
C ILE A 116 1.13 -2.20 -20.62
N GLY A 117 0.03 -1.61 -20.17
CA GLY A 117 -1.33 -2.01 -20.51
C GLY A 117 -1.94 -1.16 -21.62
N TYR A 118 -3.22 -1.43 -21.87
CA TYR A 118 -4.05 -0.60 -22.73
C TYR A 118 -4.69 0.54 -21.94
N GLY A 119 -4.86 1.70 -22.57
CA GLY A 119 -5.62 2.81 -22.01
C GLY A 119 -7.12 2.70 -22.30
N GLY A 120 -7.83 3.82 -22.23
CA GLY A 120 -9.27 3.88 -22.53
C GLY A 120 -9.63 3.68 -24.00
N ARG A 121 -8.64 3.68 -24.90
CA ARG A 121 -8.82 3.45 -26.34
C ARG A 121 -7.92 2.31 -26.83
N PRO A 122 -8.29 1.61 -27.92
CA PRO A 122 -7.48 0.52 -28.47
C PRO A 122 -6.06 0.93 -28.90
N ASP A 123 -5.85 2.20 -29.25
CA ASP A 123 -4.57 2.77 -29.68
C ASP A 123 -3.82 3.53 -28.58
N THR A 124 -4.25 3.41 -27.32
CA THR A 124 -3.58 4.01 -26.16
C THR A 124 -2.75 2.96 -25.41
N SER A 125 -1.47 3.24 -25.19
CA SER A 125 -0.64 2.50 -24.24
C SER A 125 -0.61 3.24 -22.92
N ARG A 126 -0.61 2.49 -21.81
CA ARG A 126 -0.70 3.04 -20.46
C ARG A 126 0.26 2.34 -19.53
N VAL A 127 0.95 3.11 -18.69
CA VAL A 127 1.61 2.62 -17.47
C VAL A 127 0.91 3.23 -16.27
N GLN A 128 0.55 2.37 -15.31
CA GLN A 128 -0.02 2.80 -14.04
C GLN A 128 1.08 2.82 -12.97
N ILE A 129 1.21 3.97 -12.33
CA ILE A 129 2.01 4.17 -11.12
C ILE A 129 1.15 4.86 -10.07
N PHE A 130 1.68 5.02 -8.87
CA PHE A 130 1.03 5.72 -7.78
C PHE A 130 1.96 6.79 -7.22
N ALA A 131 1.44 8.00 -7.10
CA ALA A 131 2.08 9.06 -6.35
C ALA A 131 1.67 8.93 -4.89
N ARG A 132 2.65 8.90 -3.98
CA ARG A 132 2.41 8.86 -2.54
C ARG A 132 3.04 10.06 -1.83
N ILE A 133 2.29 10.60 -0.86
CA ILE A 133 2.69 11.71 -0.01
C ILE A 133 2.43 11.30 1.45
N PRO A 134 3.37 11.47 2.39
CA PRO A 134 3.16 11.12 3.78
C PRO A 134 1.97 11.86 4.42
N VAL A 135 1.16 11.18 5.24
CA VAL A 135 0.10 11.81 6.05
C VAL A 135 0.72 12.47 7.29
N ARG A 136 1.41 13.58 7.07
CA ARG A 136 2.07 14.37 8.12
C ARG A 136 2.47 15.76 7.60
N GLY A 137 2.84 16.65 8.52
CA GLY A 137 3.32 17.99 8.18
C GLY A 137 2.24 18.86 7.52
N SER A 138 2.54 19.46 6.38
CA SER A 138 1.57 20.27 5.61
C SER A 138 0.46 19.45 4.95
N ASN A 139 0.63 18.13 4.88
CA ASN A 139 -0.28 17.20 4.21
C ASN A 139 -1.06 16.39 5.26
N GLN A 140 -1.84 17.11 6.06
CA GLN A 140 -2.76 16.51 7.05
C GLN A 140 -4.18 16.32 6.48
N ARG A 141 -4.43 16.77 5.25
CA ARG A 141 -5.74 16.70 4.59
C ARG A 141 -5.59 16.09 3.21
N ALA A 142 -6.53 15.22 2.85
CA ALA A 142 -6.59 14.56 1.56
C ALA A 142 -6.66 15.59 0.43
N ARG A 143 -7.39 16.69 0.64
CA ARG A 143 -7.50 17.80 -0.32
C ARG A 143 -6.14 18.45 -0.64
N ASP A 144 -5.28 18.60 0.35
CA ASP A 144 -3.99 19.28 0.18
C ASP A 144 -3.02 18.38 -0.60
N ALA A 145 -2.99 17.09 -0.26
CA ALA A 145 -2.24 16.08 -1.00
C ALA A 145 -2.76 15.93 -2.45
N ASP A 146 -4.08 15.91 -2.63
CA ASP A 146 -4.72 15.82 -3.95
C ASP A 146 -4.30 16.98 -4.86
N LYS A 147 -4.38 18.22 -4.36
CA LYS A 147 -3.91 19.42 -5.08
C LYS A 147 -2.42 19.36 -5.41
N GLN A 148 -1.58 18.90 -4.49
CA GLN A 148 -0.15 18.78 -4.71
C GLN A 148 0.16 17.78 -5.83
N ILE A 149 -0.50 16.61 -5.82
CA ILE A 149 -0.31 15.58 -6.86
C ILE A 149 -0.86 16.06 -8.21
N GLU A 150 -1.99 16.76 -8.24
CA GLU A 150 -2.50 17.34 -9.49
C GLU A 150 -1.58 18.41 -10.07
N ALA A 151 -1.06 19.30 -9.23
CA ALA A 151 -0.11 20.33 -9.66
C ALA A 151 1.16 19.67 -10.21
N PHE A 152 1.65 18.63 -9.54
CA PHE A 152 2.77 17.82 -10.02
C PHE A 152 2.48 17.19 -11.39
N ALA A 153 1.36 16.48 -11.55
CA ALA A 153 0.99 15.85 -12.82
C ALA A 153 0.88 16.86 -13.97
N LYS A 154 0.30 18.05 -13.71
CA LYS A 154 0.19 19.16 -14.68
C LYS A 154 1.53 19.79 -15.03
N SER A 155 2.53 19.70 -14.15
CA SER A 155 3.87 20.27 -14.36
C SER A 155 4.77 19.40 -15.26
N ILE A 156 4.39 18.13 -15.49
CA ILE A 156 5.17 17.23 -16.33
C ILE A 156 4.96 17.61 -17.80
N PRO A 157 6.04 17.92 -18.55
CA PRO A 157 5.91 18.25 -19.96
C PRO A 157 5.41 17.04 -20.75
N ALA A 158 4.44 17.27 -21.64
CA ALA A 158 3.99 16.27 -22.59
C ALA A 158 5.13 15.88 -23.53
N THR A 159 5.28 14.58 -23.81
CA THR A 159 6.19 14.08 -24.84
C THR A 159 5.37 13.55 -26.00
N GLY A 160 5.41 14.26 -27.13
CA GLY A 160 4.60 13.92 -28.31
C GLY A 160 3.11 13.89 -27.98
N ARG A 161 2.46 12.74 -28.16
CA ARG A 161 1.03 12.54 -27.83
C ARG A 161 0.79 11.91 -26.46
N SER A 162 1.78 12.02 -25.56
CA SER A 162 1.66 11.50 -24.20
C SER A 162 1.02 12.49 -23.24
N PHE A 163 0.30 11.96 -22.27
CA PHE A 163 -0.39 12.73 -21.24
C PHE A 163 -0.52 11.93 -19.93
N ILE A 164 -0.70 12.63 -18.82
CA ILE A 164 -0.96 12.03 -17.51
C ILE A 164 -2.42 12.25 -17.13
N GLU A 165 -3.10 11.16 -16.79
CA GLU A 165 -4.39 11.20 -16.11
C GLU A 165 -4.19 10.81 -14.65
N THR A 166 -5.06 11.30 -13.78
CA THR A 166 -5.04 10.96 -12.35
C THR A 166 -6.38 10.42 -11.91
N GLY A 167 -6.38 9.40 -11.04
CA GLY A 167 -7.61 8.92 -10.39
C GLY A 167 -7.90 9.61 -9.07
N SER A 168 -8.68 8.98 -8.20
CA SER A 168 -9.02 9.51 -6.87
C SER A 168 -7.89 9.33 -5.86
N THR A 169 -7.73 10.30 -4.96
CA THR A 169 -6.84 10.18 -3.80
C THR A 169 -7.43 9.23 -2.76
N SER A 170 -6.58 8.45 -2.11
CA SER A 170 -6.95 7.50 -1.05
C SER A 170 -5.83 7.34 -0.03
N LEU A 171 -6.05 6.50 0.98
CA LEU A 171 -5.05 6.22 2.02
C LEU A 171 -4.22 4.99 1.67
N ALA A 172 -3.02 4.88 2.23
CA ALA A 172 -2.21 3.67 2.20
C ALA A 172 -1.53 3.44 3.54
N ILE A 173 -1.42 2.17 3.91
CA ILE A 173 -0.75 1.72 5.13
C ILE A 173 0.32 0.67 4.76
N THR A 174 1.47 0.76 5.40
CA THR A 174 2.63 -0.09 5.18
C THR A 174 2.55 -1.28 6.12
N ASN A 175 2.67 -2.49 5.56
CA ASN A 175 2.69 -3.75 6.31
C ASN A 175 1.56 -3.83 7.36
N PRO A 176 0.27 -3.82 6.95
CA PRO A 176 -0.84 -3.84 7.90
C PRO A 176 -0.82 -5.09 8.81
N ASP A 177 -0.29 -6.21 8.33
CA ASP A 177 -0.21 -7.47 9.08
C ASP A 177 0.58 -7.36 10.39
N GLN A 178 1.49 -6.39 10.50
CA GLN A 178 2.21 -6.13 11.76
C GLN A 178 1.27 -5.78 12.92
N TYR A 179 0.08 -5.24 12.63
CA TYR A 179 -0.92 -4.85 13.62
C TYR A 179 -1.85 -5.99 14.03
N ARG A 180 -1.74 -7.17 13.41
CA ARG A 180 -2.66 -8.30 13.65
C ARG A 180 -2.76 -8.67 15.13
N LEU A 181 -1.62 -8.82 15.81
CA LEU A 181 -1.60 -9.19 17.24
C LEU A 181 -2.25 -8.12 18.13
N GLU A 182 -2.11 -6.86 17.74
CA GLU A 182 -2.75 -5.75 18.46
C GLU A 182 -4.26 -5.74 18.27
N VAL A 183 -4.75 -6.01 17.05
CA VAL A 183 -6.18 -6.17 16.79
C VAL A 183 -6.75 -7.33 17.62
N VAL A 184 -6.10 -8.50 17.61
CA VAL A 184 -6.51 -9.67 18.43
C VAL A 184 -6.56 -9.31 19.92
N LYS A 185 -5.58 -8.56 20.40
CA LYS A 185 -5.55 -8.10 21.79
C LYS A 185 -6.74 -7.19 22.10
N THR A 186 -7.02 -6.21 21.24
CA THR A 186 -8.17 -5.31 21.41
C THR A 186 -9.49 -6.07 21.44
N VAL A 187 -9.67 -7.04 20.54
CA VAL A 187 -10.85 -7.93 20.53
C VAL A 187 -10.97 -8.69 21.84
N ALA A 188 -9.90 -9.33 22.30
CA ALA A 188 -9.92 -10.11 23.54
C ALA A 188 -10.19 -9.24 24.78
N GLU A 189 -9.63 -8.03 24.84
CA GLU A 189 -9.86 -7.09 25.94
C GLU A 189 -11.30 -6.60 25.98
N GLU A 190 -11.88 -6.28 24.82
CA GLU A 190 -13.26 -5.82 24.74
C GLU A 190 -14.27 -6.92 25.04
N ALA A 191 -14.07 -8.11 24.49
CA ALA A 191 -14.87 -9.30 24.78
C ALA A 191 -14.88 -9.61 26.29
N LYS A 192 -13.73 -9.47 26.97
CA LYS A 192 -13.63 -9.59 28.44
C LYS A 192 -14.38 -8.49 29.17
N ARG A 193 -14.32 -7.24 28.70
CA ARG A 193 -15.10 -6.13 29.28
C ARG A 193 -16.59 -6.40 29.19
N TYR A 194 -17.09 -6.96 28.09
CA TYR A 194 -18.49 -7.35 27.98
C TYR A 194 -18.84 -8.50 28.93
N ALA A 195 -18.05 -9.57 28.97
CA ALA A 195 -18.30 -10.70 29.89
C ALA A 195 -18.33 -10.27 31.36
N ALA A 196 -17.46 -9.34 31.76
CA ALA A 196 -17.42 -8.81 33.13
C ALA A 196 -18.72 -8.12 33.56
N GLN A 197 -19.54 -7.62 32.63
CA GLN A 197 -20.85 -7.01 32.95
C GLN A 197 -21.88 -8.05 33.42
N PHE A 198 -21.68 -9.34 33.11
CA PHE A 198 -22.58 -10.43 33.51
C PHE A 198 -22.18 -11.11 34.83
N GLY A 199 -21.01 -10.77 35.38
CA GLY A 199 -20.49 -11.31 36.63
C GLY A 199 -19.22 -12.17 36.46
N SER A 200 -18.56 -12.49 37.59
CA SER A 200 -17.28 -13.22 37.59
C SER A 200 -17.35 -14.65 37.06
N ASP A 201 -18.55 -15.23 37.05
CA ASP A 201 -18.79 -16.62 36.64
C ASP A 201 -19.03 -16.75 35.13
N TYR A 202 -19.06 -15.64 34.40
CA TYR A 202 -19.16 -15.62 32.95
C TYR A 202 -17.78 -15.51 32.31
N GLY A 203 -17.63 -16.18 31.17
CA GLY A 203 -16.48 -16.13 30.28
C GLY A 203 -16.91 -15.75 28.86
N VAL A 204 -15.93 -15.71 27.96
CA VAL A 204 -16.18 -15.44 26.55
C VAL A 204 -15.52 -16.50 25.68
N GLU A 205 -16.27 -17.01 24.72
CA GLU A 205 -15.78 -17.84 23.63
C GLU A 205 -15.74 -16.97 22.37
N ILE A 206 -14.57 -16.85 21.74
CA ILE A 206 -14.35 -16.02 20.55
C ILE A 206 -14.01 -16.95 19.37
N GLN A 207 -14.64 -16.73 18.23
CA GLN A 207 -14.42 -17.45 16.98
C GLN A 207 -14.00 -16.48 15.88
N GLY A 208 -13.12 -16.91 14.95
CA GLY A 208 -12.67 -16.12 13.79
C GLY A 208 -11.38 -15.32 13.97
N LEU A 209 -10.70 -15.40 15.12
CA LEU A 209 -9.42 -14.69 15.35
C LEU A 209 -8.26 -15.19 14.46
N ASP A 210 -8.42 -16.34 13.82
CA ASP A 210 -7.54 -16.93 12.82
C ASP A 210 -7.80 -16.43 11.39
N SER A 211 -8.90 -15.72 11.14
CA SER A 211 -9.25 -15.10 9.85
C SER A 211 -8.25 -14.03 9.42
N GLU A 212 -8.31 -13.58 8.16
CA GLU A 212 -7.41 -12.54 7.64
C GLU A 212 -7.58 -11.18 8.33
N LEU A 213 -6.57 -10.32 8.21
CA LEU A 213 -6.70 -8.92 8.62
C LEU A 213 -7.38 -8.13 7.50
N TYR A 214 -8.42 -7.38 7.87
CA TYR A 214 -9.18 -6.50 7.01
C TYR A 214 -8.91 -5.04 7.35
N TRP A 215 -9.17 -4.15 6.40
CA TRP A 215 -9.00 -2.71 6.57
C TRP A 215 -10.07 -1.93 5.79
N GLN A 216 -10.44 -0.78 6.34
CA GLN A 216 -11.30 0.20 5.68
C GLN A 216 -10.93 1.62 6.09
N GLN A 217 -11.32 2.61 5.30
CA GLN A 217 -11.10 4.01 5.66
C GLN A 217 -12.02 4.39 6.82
N ALA A 218 -11.44 4.92 7.90
CA ALA A 218 -12.18 5.37 9.10
C ALA A 218 -12.45 6.88 9.08
N SER A 219 -11.50 7.67 8.54
CA SER A 219 -11.61 9.12 8.45
C SER A 219 -10.78 9.66 7.27
N GLU A 220 -10.58 10.97 7.17
CA GLU A 220 -9.74 11.57 6.12
C GLU A 220 -8.27 11.11 6.19
N THR A 221 -7.80 10.69 7.37
CA THR A 221 -6.39 10.32 7.61
C THR A 221 -6.23 8.96 8.25
N GLU A 222 -7.31 8.30 8.64
CA GLU A 222 -7.25 7.08 9.44
C GLU A 222 -7.85 5.88 8.72
N VAL A 223 -7.28 4.73 9.04
CA VAL A 223 -7.66 3.40 8.57
C VAL A 223 -8.08 2.60 9.81
N PHE A 224 -9.22 1.93 9.71
CA PHE A 224 -9.69 0.97 10.69
C PHE A 224 -9.25 -0.42 10.26
N LEU A 225 -8.53 -1.11 11.14
CA LEU A 225 -8.04 -2.48 10.97
C LEU A 225 -8.87 -3.41 11.83
N TYR A 226 -9.35 -4.52 11.27
CA TYR A 226 -10.21 -5.46 12.00
C TYR A 226 -10.00 -6.90 11.54
N ILE A 227 -10.43 -7.84 12.37
CA ILE A 227 -10.51 -9.27 12.03
C ILE A 227 -11.97 -9.66 12.25
N ASP A 228 -12.59 -10.26 11.24
CA ASP A 228 -13.96 -10.76 11.37
C ASP A 228 -14.02 -11.82 12.46
N HIS A 229 -14.86 -11.56 13.46
CA HIS A 229 -15.02 -12.42 14.61
C HIS A 229 -16.43 -12.34 15.17
N SER A 230 -16.81 -13.41 15.88
CA SER A 230 -17.99 -13.45 16.72
C SER A 230 -17.60 -13.89 18.13
N PHE A 231 -18.40 -13.51 19.12
CA PHE A 231 -18.20 -14.00 20.48
C PHE A 231 -19.52 -14.27 21.18
N VAL A 232 -19.49 -15.26 22.09
CA VAL A 232 -20.63 -15.59 22.94
C VAL A 232 -20.19 -15.51 24.39
N ILE A 233 -20.99 -14.84 25.21
CA ILE A 233 -20.80 -14.77 26.66
C ILE A 233 -21.61 -15.89 27.31
N ARG A 234 -20.95 -16.76 28.07
CA ARG A 234 -21.57 -17.91 28.74
C ARG A 234 -20.99 -18.11 30.14
N PRO A 235 -21.68 -18.79 31.05
CA PRO A 235 -21.07 -19.28 32.29
C PRO A 235 -19.83 -20.13 31.99
N LYS A 236 -18.82 -20.05 32.88
CA LYS A 236 -17.56 -20.82 32.81
C LYS A 236 -17.76 -22.31 33.04
#